data_AF-A0A3C1Y5J1-F1
#
_entry.id   AF-A0A3C1Y5J1-F1
#
_cell.length_a   1.000
_cell.length_b   1.000
_cell.length_c   1.000
_cell.angle_alpha   90.00
_cell.angle_beta   90.00
_cell.angle_gamma   90.00
#
_symmetry.space_group_name_H-M   'P 1'
#
loop_
_entity.id
_entity.type
_entity.pdbx_description
1 polymer ?
#
loop_
_entity_poly.entity_id
_entity_poly.type
_entity_poly.pdbx_seq_one_letter_code
_entity_poly.pdbx_strand_id
1 'polypeptide(L)'
;MANAVDSRASARIARTTELLNVVERDHQAQISSYKRFTLIIIVALALVLVLLAVAVFYLRKQLTKVSALKERLQDAGHTKDVYISQFMTLCSTYMDRLRDFSKLVNRKISAGHADELLALTKSGKFIDEQSRSFYEIFDDAFLHIYPDFVSQVNALLKPEEDIAPDSSGSLTPALRILAFMRLGIDDAGRIARALNLSVNTVYAYRNRMRNRAIDRDNFEASVMAIRGL
;
A
#
# COMPACT_ATOMS: atom_id res chain seq x y z
N MET A 1 -68.86 34.06 79.71
CA MET A 1 -69.11 33.39 78.41
C MET A 1 -67.88 33.30 77.48
N ALA A 2 -66.67 33.68 77.92
CA ALA A 2 -65.45 33.65 77.07
C ALA A 2 -64.77 32.26 76.95
N ASN A 3 -64.80 31.43 78.00
CA ASN A 3 -64.05 30.15 78.01
C ASN A 3 -64.62 29.02 77.12
N ALA A 4 -65.87 29.10 76.69
CA ALA A 4 -66.48 28.09 75.82
C ALA A 4 -66.16 28.30 74.33
N VAL A 5 -65.73 29.51 73.96
CA VAL A 5 -65.44 29.89 72.56
C VAL A 5 -63.99 29.58 72.21
N ASP A 6 -63.03 29.84 73.11
CA ASP A 6 -61.61 29.52 72.90
C ASP A 6 -61.31 28.01 72.84
N SER A 7 -62.02 27.20 73.65
CA SER A 7 -61.89 25.74 73.61
C SER A 7 -62.38 25.14 72.29
N ARG A 8 -63.45 25.71 71.71
CA ARG A 8 -64.00 25.28 70.42
C ARG A 8 -63.15 25.74 69.23
N ALA A 9 -62.52 26.91 69.32
CA ALA A 9 -61.59 27.40 68.30
C ALA A 9 -60.30 26.57 68.25
N SER A 10 -59.69 26.28 69.41
CA SER A 10 -58.48 25.44 69.49
C SER A 10 -58.73 23.99 69.06
N ALA A 11 -59.90 23.42 69.40
CA ALA A 11 -60.29 22.09 68.95
C ALA A 11 -60.57 22.02 67.43
N ARG A 12 -61.05 23.11 66.82
CA ARG A 12 -61.22 23.21 65.35
C ARG A 12 -59.89 23.35 64.63
N ILE A 13 -58.96 24.15 65.16
CA ILE A 13 -57.61 24.32 64.60
C ILE A 13 -56.84 23.00 64.70
N ALA A 14 -56.87 22.29 65.83
CA ALA A 14 -56.24 20.98 65.97
C ALA A 14 -56.78 19.94 64.97
N ARG A 15 -58.10 19.88 64.76
CA ARG A 15 -58.71 18.98 63.76
C ARG A 15 -58.39 19.36 62.31
N THR A 16 -58.26 20.65 61.99
CA THR A 16 -57.87 21.07 60.63
C THR A 16 -56.39 20.81 60.37
N THR A 17 -55.51 20.96 61.37
CA THR A 17 -54.09 20.58 61.26
C THR A 17 -53.90 19.07 61.11
N GLU A 18 -54.73 18.26 61.77
CA GLU A 18 -54.69 16.80 61.65
C GLU A 18 -55.18 16.32 60.27
N LEU A 19 -56.26 16.92 59.76
CA LEU A 19 -56.76 16.66 58.40
C LEU A 19 -55.78 17.12 57.31
N LEU A 20 -55.14 18.28 57.49
CA LEU A 20 -54.07 18.77 56.61
C LEU A 20 -52.86 17.82 56.63
N ASN A 21 -52.44 17.32 57.79
CA ASN A 21 -51.31 16.39 57.90
C ASN A 21 -51.59 15.01 57.28
N VAL A 22 -52.84 14.54 57.25
CA VAL A 22 -53.20 13.27 56.59
C VAL A 22 -53.17 13.40 55.07
N VAL A 23 -53.71 14.50 54.53
CA VAL A 23 -53.70 14.79 53.09
C VAL A 23 -52.28 15.07 52.60
N GLU A 24 -51.49 15.81 53.37
CA GLU A 24 -50.08 16.09 53.07
C GLU A 24 -49.23 14.80 53.10
N ARG A 25 -49.47 13.90 54.05
CA ARG A 25 -48.75 12.61 54.13
C ARG A 25 -49.08 11.67 52.99
N ASP A 26 -50.35 11.61 52.56
CA ASP A 26 -50.77 10.74 51.46
C ASP A 26 -50.30 11.28 50.09
N HIS A 27 -50.30 12.61 49.93
CA HIS A 27 -49.75 13.26 48.73
C HIS A 27 -48.22 13.14 48.66
N GLN A 28 -47.50 13.32 49.77
CA GLN A 28 -46.05 13.10 49.81
C GLN A 28 -45.66 11.63 49.58
N ALA A 29 -46.46 10.67 50.08
CA ALA A 29 -46.25 9.25 49.83
C ALA A 29 -46.42 8.90 48.34
N GLN A 30 -47.47 9.40 47.68
CA GLN A 30 -47.67 9.22 46.25
C GLN A 30 -46.58 9.91 45.41
N ILE A 31 -46.24 11.16 45.73
CA ILE A 31 -45.19 11.92 45.05
C ILE A 31 -43.84 11.21 45.14
N SER A 32 -43.53 10.52 46.24
CA SER A 32 -42.27 9.78 46.39
C SER A 32 -42.16 8.60 45.41
N SER A 33 -43.27 7.91 45.14
CA SER A 33 -43.34 6.81 44.18
C SER A 33 -43.19 7.31 42.74
N TYR A 34 -43.87 8.41 42.38
CA TYR A 34 -43.71 9.04 41.06
C TYR A 34 -42.29 9.58 40.86
N LYS A 35 -41.69 10.22 41.88
CA LYS A 35 -40.30 10.72 41.81
C LYS A 35 -39.29 9.59 41.58
N ARG A 36 -39.45 8.43 42.24
CA ARG A 36 -38.59 7.25 42.02
C ARG A 36 -38.73 6.73 40.59
N PHE A 37 -39.96 6.62 40.09
CA PHE A 37 -40.21 6.17 38.72
C PHE A 37 -39.64 7.15 37.67
N THR A 38 -39.86 8.45 37.83
CA THR A 38 -39.29 9.50 36.96
C THR A 38 -37.76 9.48 37.00
N LEU A 39 -37.15 9.28 38.17
CA LEU A 39 -35.70 9.18 38.31
C LEU A 39 -35.14 7.94 37.59
N ILE A 40 -35.81 6.78 37.70
CA ILE A 40 -35.43 5.57 36.96
C ILE A 40 -35.49 5.81 35.45
N ILE A 41 -36.52 6.49 34.95
CA ILE A 41 -36.65 6.84 33.52
C ILE A 41 -35.49 7.76 33.09
N ILE A 42 -35.17 8.79 33.88
CA ILE A 42 -34.05 9.71 33.57
C ILE A 42 -32.72 8.96 33.53
N VAL A 43 -32.46 8.09 34.51
CA VAL A 43 -31.23 7.28 34.56
C VAL A 43 -31.17 6.32 33.38
N ALA A 44 -32.29 5.67 33.02
CA ALA A 44 -32.37 4.80 31.86
C ALA A 44 -32.10 5.57 30.56
N LEU A 45 -32.69 6.75 30.39
CA LEU A 45 -32.46 7.62 29.23
C LEU A 45 -31.00 8.08 29.14
N ALA A 46 -30.41 8.48 30.27
CA ALA A 46 -29.00 8.86 30.35
C ALA A 46 -28.07 7.68 29.99
N LEU A 47 -28.38 6.47 30.46
CA LEU A 47 -27.68 5.24 30.11
C LEU A 47 -27.74 4.96 28.60
N VAL A 48 -28.92 5.11 28.00
CA VAL A 48 -29.10 4.94 26.54
C VAL A 48 -28.29 5.99 25.77
N LEU A 49 -28.29 7.25 26.22
CA LEU A 49 -27.48 8.31 25.60
C LEU A 49 -25.97 8.01 25.69
N VAL A 50 -25.50 7.52 26.83
CA VAL A 50 -24.09 7.12 27.00
C VAL A 50 -23.75 5.95 26.08
N LEU A 51 -24.61 4.93 26.00
CA LEU A 51 -24.40 3.80 25.09
C LEU A 51 -24.37 4.24 23.62
N LEU A 52 -25.25 5.15 23.22
CA LEU A 52 -25.24 5.74 21.88
C LEU A 52 -23.96 6.53 21.62
N ALA A 53 -23.51 7.35 22.58
CA ALA A 53 -22.26 8.11 22.44
C ALA A 53 -21.04 7.18 22.31
N VAL A 54 -20.99 6.10 23.08
CA VAL A 54 -19.94 5.06 22.97
C VAL A 54 -20.01 4.38 21.61
N ALA A 55 -21.20 3.98 21.15
CA ALA A 55 -21.37 3.36 19.84
C ALA A 55 -20.90 4.29 18.70
N VAL A 56 -21.31 5.57 18.74
CA VAL A 56 -20.87 6.59 17.77
C VAL A 56 -19.35 6.78 17.81
N PHE A 57 -18.75 6.81 19.01
CA PHE A 57 -17.29 6.90 19.15
C PHE A 57 -16.58 5.68 18.52
N TYR A 58 -17.08 4.46 18.77
CA TYR A 58 -16.55 3.24 18.16
C TYR A 58 -16.71 3.25 16.63
N LEU A 59 -17.86 3.65 16.11
CA LEU A 59 -18.15 3.77 14.68
C LEU A 59 -17.21 4.78 14.00
N ARG A 60 -17.01 5.96 14.59
CA ARG A 60 -16.07 6.97 14.07
C ARG A 60 -14.63 6.45 14.04
N LYS A 61 -14.20 5.72 15.07
CA LYS A 61 -12.87 5.10 15.12
C LYS A 61 -12.69 3.98 14.08
N GLN A 62 -13.74 3.24 13.74
CA GLN A 62 -13.68 2.26 12.65
C GLN A 62 -13.65 2.93 11.28
N LEU A 63 -14.44 4.00 11.08
CA LEU A 63 -14.45 4.76 9.83
C LEU A 63 -13.08 5.35 9.49
N THR A 64 -12.35 5.91 10.48
CA THR A 64 -10.99 6.42 10.26
C THR A 64 -9.98 5.33 9.91
N LYS A 65 -10.13 4.13 10.47
CA LYS A 65 -9.31 2.98 10.05
C LYS A 65 -9.64 2.56 8.62
N VAL A 66 -10.93 2.44 8.29
CA VAL A 66 -11.37 2.06 6.95
C VAL A 66 -10.94 3.09 5.90
N SER A 67 -11.00 4.39 6.20
CA SER A 67 -10.53 5.43 5.28
C SER A 67 -9.02 5.34 5.05
N ALA A 68 -8.22 5.15 6.11
CA ALA A 68 -6.77 4.99 5.98
C ALA A 68 -6.38 3.72 5.20
N LEU A 69 -7.12 2.62 5.35
CA LEU A 69 -6.92 1.42 4.51
C LEU A 69 -7.32 1.67 3.06
N LYS A 70 -8.41 2.41 2.81
CA LYS A 70 -8.88 2.74 1.46
C LYS A 70 -7.86 3.61 0.72
N GLU A 71 -7.30 4.61 1.38
CA GLU A 71 -6.25 5.48 0.84
C GLU A 71 -5.00 4.66 0.45
N ARG A 72 -4.52 3.79 1.35
CA ARG A 72 -3.42 2.86 1.03
C ARG A 72 -3.73 1.92 -0.14
N LEU A 73 -4.97 1.45 -0.25
CA LEU A 73 -5.39 0.61 -1.38
C LEU A 73 -5.44 1.41 -2.68
N GLN A 74 -5.87 2.66 -2.62
CA GLN A 74 -5.96 3.55 -3.76
C GLN A 74 -4.56 3.92 -4.28
N ASP A 75 -3.61 4.22 -3.38
CA ASP A 75 -2.21 4.43 -3.73
C ASP A 75 -1.60 3.18 -4.36
N ALA A 76 -1.79 2.01 -3.74
CA ALA A 76 -1.33 0.74 -4.30
C ALA A 76 -2.00 0.40 -5.65
N GLY A 77 -3.25 0.84 -5.85
CA GLY A 77 -3.96 0.71 -7.11
C GLY A 77 -3.37 1.61 -8.20
N HIS A 78 -3.12 2.87 -7.88
CA HIS A 78 -2.48 3.83 -8.78
C HIS A 78 -1.09 3.37 -9.22
N THR A 79 -0.27 2.86 -8.28
CA THR A 79 1.04 2.28 -8.59
C THR A 79 0.94 1.08 -9.53
N LYS A 80 -0.07 0.20 -9.35
CA LYS A 80 -0.33 -0.91 -10.26
C LYS A 80 -0.74 -0.46 -11.67
N ASP A 81 -1.57 0.57 -11.77
CA ASP A 81 -2.03 1.10 -13.06
C ASP A 81 -0.85 1.70 -13.85
N VAL A 82 0.06 2.41 -13.17
CA VAL A 82 1.32 2.89 -13.77
C VAL A 82 2.17 1.73 -14.28
N TYR A 83 2.30 0.64 -13.52
CA TYR A 83 3.04 -0.54 -13.97
C TYR A 83 2.42 -1.22 -15.19
N ILE A 84 1.09 -1.37 -15.21
CA ILE A 84 0.39 -1.95 -16.35
C ILE A 84 0.55 -1.06 -17.59
N SER A 85 0.45 0.26 -17.42
CA SER A 85 0.68 1.21 -18.51
C SER A 85 2.10 1.09 -19.07
N GLN A 86 3.12 1.08 -18.21
CA GLN A 86 4.52 0.93 -18.63
C GLN A 86 4.77 -0.42 -19.31
N PHE A 87 4.18 -1.49 -18.79
CA PHE A 87 4.25 -2.82 -19.39
C PHE A 87 3.61 -2.85 -20.80
N MET A 88 2.46 -2.18 -20.98
CA MET A 88 1.82 -2.06 -22.29
C MET A 88 2.67 -1.23 -23.26
N THR A 89 3.31 -0.16 -22.78
CA THR A 89 4.28 0.62 -23.58
C THR A 89 5.42 -0.26 -24.06
N LEU A 90 6.04 -1.06 -23.18
CA LEU A 90 7.09 -2.01 -23.52
C LEU A 90 6.61 -3.01 -24.60
N CYS A 91 5.41 -3.57 -24.43
CA CYS A 91 4.82 -4.49 -25.41
C CYS A 91 4.61 -3.80 -26.77
N SER A 92 4.10 -2.57 -26.79
CA SER A 92 3.86 -1.81 -28.02
C SER A 92 5.18 -1.51 -28.75
N THR A 93 6.19 -1.01 -28.03
CA THR A 93 7.51 -0.73 -28.60
C THR A 93 8.13 -2.00 -29.19
N TYR A 94 8.03 -3.13 -28.49
CA TYR A 94 8.50 -4.41 -29.01
C TYR A 94 7.74 -4.86 -30.26
N MET A 95 6.42 -4.71 -30.28
CA MET A 95 5.60 -5.04 -31.45
C MET A 95 5.94 -4.20 -32.68
N ASP A 96 6.23 -2.91 -32.50
CA ASP A 96 6.69 -2.05 -33.59
C ASP A 96 8.07 -2.48 -34.11
N ARG A 97 9.00 -2.86 -33.23
CA ARG A 97 10.31 -3.41 -33.63
C ARG A 97 10.17 -4.71 -34.44
N LEU A 98 9.28 -5.61 -34.02
CA LEU A 98 9.01 -6.84 -34.76
C LEU A 98 8.42 -6.54 -36.15
N ARG A 99 7.53 -5.54 -36.23
CA ARG A 99 6.95 -5.09 -37.50
C ARG A 99 8.02 -4.53 -38.44
N ASP A 100 8.94 -3.72 -37.92
CA ASP A 100 10.03 -3.15 -38.71
C ASP A 100 11.02 -4.21 -39.19
N PHE A 101 11.33 -5.21 -38.35
CA PHE A 101 12.10 -6.36 -38.77
C PHE A 101 11.41 -7.14 -39.89
N SER A 102 10.10 -7.41 -39.76
CA SER A 102 9.33 -8.09 -40.81
C SER A 102 9.34 -7.32 -42.14
N LYS A 103 9.23 -5.99 -42.10
CA LYS A 103 9.36 -5.14 -43.31
C LYS A 103 10.75 -5.21 -43.92
N LEU A 104 11.80 -5.16 -43.10
CA LEU A 104 13.19 -5.26 -43.56
C LEU A 104 13.43 -6.59 -44.28
N VAL A 105 13.00 -7.70 -43.66
CA VAL A 105 13.11 -9.05 -44.22
C VAL A 105 12.38 -9.14 -45.55
N ASN A 106 11.11 -8.72 -45.61
CA ASN A 106 10.31 -8.77 -46.83
C ASN A 106 10.96 -7.94 -47.96
N ARG A 107 11.44 -6.73 -47.65
CA ARG A 107 12.13 -5.87 -48.62
C ARG A 107 13.41 -6.51 -49.17
N LYS A 108 14.26 -7.11 -48.31
CA LYS A 108 15.51 -7.74 -48.74
C LYS A 108 15.26 -8.98 -49.58
N ILE A 109 14.29 -9.81 -49.20
CA ILE A 109 13.91 -11.00 -49.97
C ILE A 109 13.31 -10.60 -51.33
N SER A 110 12.36 -9.67 -51.35
CA SER A 110 11.71 -9.22 -52.59
C SER A 110 12.67 -8.55 -53.58
N ALA A 111 13.76 -7.95 -53.09
CA ALA A 111 14.81 -7.36 -53.92
C ALA A 111 15.88 -8.38 -54.37
N GLY A 112 15.77 -9.66 -54.01
CA GLY A 112 16.78 -10.67 -54.32
C GLY A 112 18.05 -10.61 -53.45
N HIS A 113 18.08 -9.77 -52.41
CA HIS A 113 19.23 -9.60 -51.51
C HIS A 113 19.20 -10.58 -50.32
N ALA A 114 18.87 -11.85 -50.58
CA ALA A 114 18.81 -12.88 -49.55
C ALA A 114 20.19 -13.14 -48.90
N ASP A 115 21.27 -13.05 -49.69
CA ASP A 115 22.64 -13.25 -49.22
C ASP A 115 23.07 -12.18 -48.21
N GLU A 116 22.66 -10.93 -48.41
CA GLU A 116 22.92 -9.84 -47.46
C GLU A 116 22.15 -10.06 -46.14
N LEU A 117 20.92 -10.56 -46.21
CA LEU A 117 20.12 -10.89 -45.03
C LEU A 117 20.76 -12.07 -44.26
N LEU A 118 21.30 -13.05 -44.98
CA LEU A 118 22.05 -14.16 -44.39
C LEU A 118 23.35 -13.68 -43.73
N ALA A 119 24.08 -12.76 -44.37
CA ALA A 119 25.28 -12.16 -43.80
C ALA A 119 24.96 -11.38 -42.51
N LEU A 120 23.88 -10.60 -42.51
CA LEU A 120 23.42 -9.85 -41.35
C LEU A 120 23.11 -10.78 -40.17
N THR A 121 22.37 -11.85 -40.40
CA THR A 121 21.98 -12.82 -39.36
C THR A 121 23.16 -13.65 -38.84
N LYS A 122 24.10 -14.03 -39.71
CA LYS A 122 25.33 -14.76 -39.30
C LYS A 122 26.30 -13.89 -38.49
N SER A 123 26.34 -12.58 -38.75
CA SER A 123 27.32 -11.69 -38.12
C SER A 123 27.09 -11.45 -36.63
N GLY A 124 25.92 -11.80 -36.09
CA GLY A 124 25.54 -11.51 -34.70
C GLY A 124 25.23 -10.02 -34.43
N LYS A 125 25.71 -9.09 -35.27
CA LYS A 125 25.52 -7.63 -35.12
C LYS A 125 24.06 -7.23 -34.93
N PHE A 126 23.16 -7.87 -35.69
CA PHE A 126 21.73 -7.62 -35.55
C PHE A 126 21.21 -8.00 -34.16
N ILE A 127 21.64 -9.13 -33.61
CA ILE A 127 21.25 -9.55 -32.26
C ILE A 127 21.84 -8.61 -31.21
N ASP A 128 23.08 -8.13 -31.39
CA ASP A 128 23.71 -7.20 -30.47
C ASP A 128 22.99 -5.83 -30.44
N GLU A 129 22.62 -5.31 -31.61
CA GLU A 129 21.82 -4.07 -31.72
C GLU A 129 20.45 -4.22 -31.08
N GLN A 130 19.75 -5.34 -31.35
CA GLN A 130 18.46 -5.63 -30.74
C GLN A 130 18.57 -5.81 -29.21
N SER A 131 19.65 -6.43 -28.73
CA SER A 131 19.93 -6.60 -27.30
C SER A 131 20.17 -5.25 -26.63
N ARG A 132 20.92 -4.34 -27.27
CA ARG A 132 21.14 -2.98 -26.76
C ARG A 132 19.82 -2.21 -26.66
N SER A 133 19.00 -2.24 -27.71
CA SER A 133 17.68 -1.60 -27.67
C SER A 133 16.80 -2.20 -26.59
N PHE A 134 16.84 -3.52 -26.37
CA PHE A 134 16.11 -4.15 -25.27
C PHE A 134 16.59 -3.64 -23.91
N TYR A 135 17.90 -3.50 -23.71
CA TYR A 135 18.46 -2.98 -22.46
C TYR A 135 18.04 -1.56 -22.17
N GLU A 136 18.05 -0.67 -23.17
CA GLU A 136 17.61 0.72 -23.00
C GLU A 136 16.14 0.79 -22.54
N ILE A 137 15.26 0.03 -23.18
CA ILE A 137 13.83 0.02 -22.84
C ILE A 137 13.61 -0.63 -21.46
N PHE A 138 14.34 -1.71 -21.15
CA PHE A 138 14.26 -2.38 -19.86
C PHE A 138 14.76 -1.47 -18.73
N ASP A 139 15.93 -0.87 -18.87
CA ASP A 139 16.54 -0.02 -17.86
C ASP A 139 15.65 1.19 -17.57
N ASP A 140 15.15 1.85 -18.63
CA ASP A 140 14.22 2.98 -18.51
C ASP A 140 12.95 2.58 -17.77
N ALA A 141 12.27 1.52 -18.22
CA ALA A 141 11.04 1.06 -17.58
C ALA A 141 11.26 0.60 -16.13
N PHE A 142 12.37 -0.08 -15.85
CA PHE A 142 12.68 -0.57 -14.52
C PHE A 142 13.02 0.57 -13.55
N LEU A 143 13.82 1.56 -13.99
CA LEU A 143 14.19 2.70 -13.15
C LEU A 143 13.03 3.66 -12.92
N HIS A 144 12.06 3.76 -13.83
CA HIS A 144 10.81 4.46 -13.55
C HIS A 144 10.01 3.83 -12.41
N ILE A 145 10.10 2.50 -12.25
CA ILE A 145 9.42 1.73 -11.20
C ILE A 145 10.22 1.75 -9.88
N TYR A 146 11.55 1.68 -10.00
CA TYR A 146 12.50 1.66 -8.89
C TYR A 146 13.54 2.78 -9.05
N PRO A 147 13.16 4.06 -8.86
CA PRO A 147 14.06 5.20 -9.10
C PRO A 147 15.31 5.16 -8.21
N ASP A 148 15.15 4.71 -6.97
CA ASP A 148 16.25 4.60 -6.02
C ASP A 148 16.97 3.24 -6.06
N PHE A 149 16.75 2.41 -7.09
CA PHE A 149 17.29 1.05 -7.14
C PHE A 149 18.81 1.01 -6.94
N VAL A 150 19.56 1.82 -7.71
CA VAL A 150 21.03 1.82 -7.66
C VAL A 150 21.51 2.29 -6.29
N SER A 151 20.87 3.32 -5.72
CA SER A 151 21.17 3.81 -4.37
C SER A 151 20.90 2.75 -3.30
N GLN A 152 19.76 2.06 -3.38
CA GLN A 152 19.41 0.97 -2.48
C GLN A 152 20.36 -0.23 -2.62
N VAL A 153 20.84 -0.54 -3.83
CA VAL A 153 21.88 -1.56 -4.03
C VAL A 153 23.20 -1.13 -3.40
N ASN A 154 23.64 0.12 -3.62
CA ASN A 154 24.87 0.64 -3.02
C ASN A 154 24.83 0.61 -1.49
N ALA A 155 23.67 0.89 -0.87
CA ALA A 155 23.49 0.75 0.57
C ALA A 155 23.69 -0.68 1.11
N LEU A 156 23.66 -1.70 0.24
CA LEU A 156 23.97 -3.10 0.59
C LEU A 156 25.44 -3.46 0.35
N LEU A 157 26.22 -2.61 -0.30
CA LEU A 157 27.62 -2.80 -0.61
C LEU A 157 28.51 -2.13 0.42
N LYS A 158 29.76 -2.61 0.53
CA LYS A 158 30.76 -1.94 1.36
C LYS A 158 31.03 -0.53 0.80
N PRO A 159 31.31 0.48 1.64
CA PRO A 159 31.50 1.87 1.18
C PRO A 159 32.56 2.03 0.08
N GLU A 160 33.62 1.23 0.11
CA GLU A 160 34.70 1.22 -0.88
C GLU A 160 34.34 0.49 -2.20
N GLU A 161 33.21 -0.21 -2.22
CA GLU A 161 32.72 -1.01 -3.34
C GLU A 161 31.47 -0.41 -3.99
N ASP A 162 31.18 0.87 -3.78
CA ASP A 162 30.03 1.55 -4.38
C ASP A 162 30.06 1.47 -5.92
N ILE A 163 28.87 1.25 -6.51
CA ILE A 163 28.71 1.35 -7.96
C ILE A 163 28.57 2.83 -8.29
N ALA A 164 29.56 3.38 -9.00
CA ALA A 164 29.48 4.74 -9.49
C ALA A 164 28.22 4.94 -10.33
N PRO A 165 27.50 6.07 -10.18
CA PRO A 165 26.38 6.39 -11.06
C PRO A 165 26.90 6.47 -12.50
N ASP A 166 26.33 5.65 -13.39
CA ASP A 166 26.62 5.80 -14.81
C ASP A 166 26.05 7.15 -15.26
N SER A 167 26.91 7.99 -15.82
CA SER A 167 26.54 9.24 -16.49
C SER A 167 25.45 9.07 -17.55
N SER A 168 25.24 7.85 -18.06
CA SER A 168 24.23 7.52 -19.06
C SER A 168 22.84 7.22 -18.50
N GLY A 169 22.69 7.01 -17.19
CA GLY A 169 21.43 6.53 -16.59
C GLY A 169 21.08 5.07 -16.92
N SER A 170 21.98 4.31 -17.55
CA SER A 170 21.79 2.89 -17.87
C SER A 170 22.31 1.97 -16.76
N LEU A 171 21.72 0.78 -16.64
CA LEU A 171 22.17 -0.25 -15.71
C LEU A 171 23.36 -1.03 -16.28
N THR A 172 24.34 -1.34 -15.43
CA THR A 172 25.39 -2.30 -15.81
C THR A 172 24.81 -3.72 -15.93
N PRO A 173 25.47 -4.66 -16.63
CA PRO A 173 25.00 -6.06 -16.67
C PRO A 173 24.79 -6.69 -15.29
N ALA A 174 25.64 -6.34 -14.31
CA ALA A 174 25.48 -6.79 -12.92
C ALA A 174 24.20 -6.24 -12.30
N LEU A 175 23.93 -4.94 -12.47
CA LEU A 175 22.70 -4.32 -11.99
C LEU A 175 21.45 -4.88 -12.67
N ARG A 176 21.50 -5.18 -13.98
CA ARG A 176 20.38 -5.84 -14.67
C ARG A 176 20.09 -7.23 -14.12
N ILE A 177 21.11 -8.01 -13.78
CA ILE A 177 20.92 -9.31 -13.11
C ILE A 177 20.20 -9.14 -11.77
N LEU A 178 20.61 -8.16 -10.96
CA LEU A 178 19.95 -7.85 -9.69
C LEU A 178 18.53 -7.33 -9.90
N ALA A 179 18.28 -6.54 -10.94
CA ALA A 179 16.95 -6.06 -11.31
C ALA A 179 16.02 -7.22 -11.67
N PHE A 180 16.49 -8.20 -12.46
CA PHE A 180 15.72 -9.41 -12.77
C PHE A 180 15.38 -10.22 -11.51
N MET A 181 16.34 -10.39 -10.59
CA MET A 181 16.08 -11.03 -9.30
C MET A 181 15.04 -10.26 -8.49
N ARG A 182 15.12 -8.92 -8.48
CA ARG A 182 14.14 -8.06 -7.82
C ARG A 182 12.74 -8.22 -8.41
N LEU A 183 12.63 -8.45 -9.72
CA LEU A 183 11.36 -8.77 -10.39
C LEU A 183 10.87 -10.21 -10.13
N GLY A 184 11.56 -10.98 -9.28
CA GLY A 184 11.21 -12.37 -8.95
C GLY A 184 11.72 -13.39 -9.97
N ILE A 185 12.58 -12.99 -10.91
CA ILE A 185 13.22 -13.90 -11.87
C ILE A 185 14.61 -14.24 -11.33
N ASP A 186 14.68 -15.34 -10.57
CA ASP A 186 15.94 -15.80 -9.97
C ASP A 186 16.62 -16.95 -10.74
N ASP A 187 15.95 -17.55 -11.72
CA ASP A 187 16.55 -18.61 -12.53
C ASP A 187 17.69 -18.06 -13.43
N ALA A 188 18.93 -18.51 -13.18
CA ALA A 188 20.10 -18.06 -13.92
C ALA A 188 19.99 -18.33 -15.43
N GLY A 189 19.29 -19.40 -15.84
CA GLY A 189 19.03 -19.71 -17.24
C GLY A 189 18.11 -18.68 -17.92
N ARG A 190 17.03 -18.27 -17.25
CA ARG A 190 16.12 -17.22 -17.72
C ARG A 190 16.83 -15.87 -17.83
N ILE A 191 17.62 -15.50 -16.82
CA ILE A 191 18.40 -14.25 -16.84
C ILE A 191 19.43 -14.27 -17.96
N ALA A 192 20.14 -15.38 -18.13
CA ALA A 192 21.13 -15.56 -19.20
C ALA A 192 20.50 -15.34 -20.58
N ARG A 193 19.33 -15.95 -20.85
CA ARG A 193 18.59 -15.73 -22.09
C ARG A 193 18.14 -14.29 -22.28
N ALA A 194 17.62 -13.66 -21.23
CA ALA A 194 17.13 -12.28 -21.29
C ALA A 194 18.25 -11.26 -21.55
N LEU A 195 19.46 -11.52 -21.03
CA LEU A 195 20.61 -10.64 -21.16
C LEU A 195 21.61 -11.07 -22.24
N ASN A 196 21.27 -12.06 -23.07
CA ASN A 196 22.18 -12.65 -24.06
C ASN A 196 23.56 -12.99 -23.45
N LEU A 197 23.56 -13.52 -22.22
CA LEU A 197 24.75 -13.93 -21.47
C LEU A 197 24.82 -15.46 -21.37
N SER A 198 25.99 -15.99 -21.02
CA SER A 198 26.07 -17.38 -20.58
C SER A 198 25.58 -17.51 -19.14
N VAL A 199 25.05 -18.68 -18.78
CA VAL A 199 24.65 -19.01 -17.40
C VAL A 199 25.84 -18.83 -16.43
N ASN A 200 27.04 -19.23 -16.85
CA ASN A 200 28.27 -19.05 -16.07
C ASN A 200 28.58 -17.58 -15.82
N THR A 201 28.36 -16.72 -16.82
CA THR A 201 28.55 -15.27 -16.69
C THR A 201 27.58 -14.68 -15.67
N VAL A 202 26.32 -15.13 -15.65
CA VAL A 202 25.34 -14.72 -14.64
C VAL A 202 25.81 -15.10 -13.23
N TYR A 203 26.24 -16.34 -13.02
CA TYR A 203 26.79 -16.78 -11.72
C TYR A 203 28.04 -15.98 -11.32
N ALA A 204 28.94 -15.69 -12.27
CA ALA A 204 30.13 -14.91 -12.00
C ALA A 204 29.79 -13.49 -11.53
N TYR A 205 28.82 -12.82 -12.17
CA TYR A 205 28.35 -11.50 -11.74
C TYR A 205 27.67 -11.54 -10.37
N ARG A 206 26.80 -12.53 -10.11
CA ARG A 206 26.16 -12.70 -8.79
C ARG A 206 27.19 -12.87 -7.69
N ASN A 207 28.14 -13.78 -7.89
CA ASN A 207 29.19 -14.05 -6.91
C ASN A 207 30.07 -12.82 -6.67
N ARG A 208 30.41 -12.07 -7.74
CA ARG A 208 31.15 -10.81 -7.62
C ARG A 208 30.38 -9.78 -6.80
N MET A 209 29.09 -9.59 -7.06
CA MET A 209 28.26 -8.65 -6.30
C MET A 209 28.13 -9.07 -4.83
N ARG A 210 27.94 -10.37 -4.58
CA ARG A 210 27.86 -10.91 -3.22
C ARG A 210 29.12 -10.65 -2.39
N ASN A 211 30.30 -10.77 -3.00
CA ASN A 211 31.57 -10.52 -2.31
C ASN A 211 31.81 -9.05 -1.96
N ARG A 212 31.12 -8.13 -2.65
CA ARG A 212 31.14 -6.68 -2.41
C ARG A 212 30.12 -6.25 -1.35
N ALA A 213 29.21 -7.13 -0.96
CA ALA A 213 28.15 -6.84 0.00
C ALA A 213 28.67 -6.68 1.44
N ILE A 214 27.97 -5.87 2.24
CA ILE A 214 28.17 -5.77 3.69
C ILE A 214 27.79 -7.10 4.36
N ASP A 215 26.61 -7.63 4.01
CA ASP A 215 26.14 -8.96 4.41
C ASP A 215 26.11 -9.87 3.19
N ARG A 216 27.14 -10.70 3.07
CA ARG A 216 27.32 -11.60 1.93
C ARG A 216 26.24 -12.70 1.87
N ASP A 217 25.81 -13.22 3.01
CA ASP A 217 24.93 -14.39 3.06
C ASP A 217 23.48 -14.00 2.75
N ASN A 218 23.06 -12.80 3.15
CA ASN A 218 21.72 -12.29 2.90
C ASN A 218 21.61 -11.33 1.70
N PHE A 219 22.70 -11.05 0.98
CA PHE A 219 22.73 -10.04 -0.09
C PHE A 219 21.61 -10.21 -1.12
N GLU A 220 21.43 -11.41 -1.65
CA GLU A 220 20.44 -11.67 -2.71
C GLU A 220 19.00 -11.50 -2.19
N ALA A 221 18.73 -11.91 -0.95
CA ALA A 221 17.43 -11.70 -0.30
C ALA A 221 17.17 -10.20 -0.05
N SER A 222 18.18 -9.47 0.39
CA SER A 222 18.12 -8.01 0.58
C SER A 222 17.85 -7.27 -0.73
N VAL A 223 18.47 -7.70 -1.84
CA VAL A 223 18.19 -7.17 -3.18
C VAL A 223 16.73 -7.41 -3.58
N MET A 224 16.20 -8.61 -3.34
CA MET A 224 14.78 -8.91 -3.63
C MET A 224 13.80 -8.08 -2.78
N ALA A 225 14.22 -7.63 -1.60
CA ALA A 225 13.42 -6.84 -0.68
C ALA A 225 13.47 -5.31 -0.93
N ILE A 226 14.27 -4.85 -1.90
CA ILE A 226 14.38 -3.43 -2.30
C ILE A 226 12.98 -2.85 -2.58
N ARG A 227 12.68 -1.67 -2.04
CA ARG A 227 11.35 -1.08 -2.23
C ARG A 227 11.26 -0.37 -3.56
N GLY A 228 10.14 -0.58 -4.27
CA GLY A 228 9.73 0.25 -5.40
C GLY A 228 8.89 1.43 -4.89
N LEU A 229 8.47 2.28 -5.82
CA LEU A 229 7.44 3.28 -5.56
C LEU A 229 6.15 2.68 -4.96
#